data_AF-A0A3L7ZUH0-F1
#
_entry.id   AF-A0A3L7ZUH0-F1
#
_cell.length_a   1.000
_cell.length_b   1.000
_cell.length_c   1.000
_cell.angle_alpha   90.00
_cell.angle_beta   90.00
_cell.angle_gamma   90.00
#
_symmetry.space_group_name_H-M   'P 1'
#
loop_
_entity.id
_entity.type
_entity.pdbx_description
1 polymer ?
#
loop_
_entity_poly.entity_id
_entity_poly.type
_entity_poly.pdbx_seq_one_letter_code
_entity_poly.pdbx_strand_id
1 'polypeptide(L)'
;MKRLNYLRKLLSYLYIFTGFLCIIYYISYNIRITNKPEGWAIMLFNAVLCFIAYIAINHVFIRRIISNKFLIVIEALLFSAMLTLVISDVRYEAYLDQEYLRKTTPRLLPSHPVMSFEKQILLPENRPLNY
;
A
#
# COMPACT_ATOMS: atom_id res chain seq x y z
N MET A 1 5.42 40.80 15.71
CA MET A 1 5.91 40.04 14.53
C MET A 1 6.31 38.59 14.82
N LYS A 2 7.04 38.25 15.90
CA LYS A 2 7.47 36.86 16.20
C LYS A 2 6.31 35.83 16.22
N ARG A 3 5.17 36.15 16.87
CA ARG A 3 3.97 35.28 16.93
C ARG A 3 3.41 34.91 15.55
N LEU A 4 3.41 35.84 14.59
CA LEU A 4 2.90 35.62 13.24
C LEU A 4 3.76 34.62 12.45
N ASN A 5 5.07 34.63 12.68
CA ASN A 5 5.99 33.68 12.07
C ASN A 5 5.82 32.26 12.64
N TYR A 6 5.53 32.14 13.94
CA TYR A 6 5.19 30.85 14.55
C TYR A 6 3.85 30.30 14.03
N LEU A 7 2.82 31.14 13.93
CA LEU A 7 1.52 30.76 13.36
C LEU A 7 1.65 30.25 11.92
N ARG A 8 2.41 30.95 11.07
CA ARG A 8 2.66 30.51 9.68
C ARG A 8 3.38 29.17 9.60
N LYS A 9 4.39 28.95 10.47
CA LYS A 9 5.06 27.65 10.56
C LYS A 9 4.11 26.55 10.99
N LEU A 10 3.30 26.79 12.03
CA LEU A 10 2.32 25.82 12.53
C LEU A 10 1.31 25.43 11.44
N LEU A 11 0.73 26.43 10.76
CA LEU A 11 -0.20 26.20 9.65
C LEU A 11 0.44 25.40 8.51
N SER A 12 1.71 25.64 8.22
CA SER A 12 2.44 24.89 7.18
C SER A 12 2.64 23.42 7.57
N TYR A 13 3.00 23.13 8.82
CA TYR A 13 3.10 21.76 9.31
C TYR A 13 1.74 21.06 9.30
N LEU A 14 0.69 21.76 9.72
CA LEU A 14 -0.67 21.23 9.74
C LEU A 14 -1.12 20.89 8.31
N TYR A 15 -0.84 21.76 7.33
CA TYR A 15 -1.10 21.52 5.91
C TYR A 15 -0.35 20.29 5.37
N ILE A 16 0.95 20.17 5.66
CA ILE A 16 1.74 19.01 5.22
C ILE A 16 1.11 17.73 5.76
N PHE A 17 0.79 17.72 7.05
CA PHE A 17 0.22 16.56 7.72
C PHE A 17 -1.18 16.20 7.22
N THR A 18 -2.07 17.17 7.08
CA THR A 18 -3.43 16.91 6.58
C THR A 18 -3.43 16.50 5.11
N GLY A 19 -2.57 17.10 4.28
CA GLY A 19 -2.41 16.70 2.88
C GLY A 19 -1.89 15.28 2.73
N PHE A 20 -0.92 14.88 3.56
CA PHE A 20 -0.42 13.51 3.63
C PHE A 20 -1.55 12.52 3.96
N LEU A 21 -2.32 12.80 5.02
CA LEU A 21 -3.44 11.95 5.42
C LEU A 21 -4.53 11.86 4.34
N CYS A 22 -4.85 12.99 3.70
CA CYS A 22 -5.90 13.05 2.69
C CYS A 22 -5.58 12.16 1.49
N ILE A 23 -4.34 12.19 0.99
CA ILE A 23 -3.91 11.36 -0.15
C ILE A 23 -3.96 9.88 0.21
N ILE A 24 -3.42 9.50 1.37
CA ILE A 24 -3.43 8.11 1.83
C ILE A 24 -4.86 7.61 2.01
N TYR A 25 -5.72 8.40 2.65
CA TYR A 25 -7.11 8.04 2.88
C TYR A 25 -7.87 7.89 1.56
N TYR A 26 -7.67 8.81 0.62
CA TYR A 26 -8.25 8.74 -0.71
C TYR A 26 -7.89 7.43 -1.42
N ILE A 27 -6.61 7.07 -1.45
CA ILE A 27 -6.16 5.84 -2.12
C ILE A 27 -6.72 4.61 -1.40
N SER A 28 -6.60 4.56 -0.07
CA SER A 28 -7.05 3.43 0.75
C SER A 28 -8.55 3.17 0.64
N TYR A 29 -9.35 4.24 0.53
CA TYR A 29 -10.79 4.13 0.35
C TYR A 29 -11.15 3.68 -1.07
N ASN A 30 -10.60 4.36 -2.08
CA ASN A 30 -10.98 4.10 -3.46
C ASN A 30 -10.50 2.73 -3.94
N ILE A 31 -9.38 2.20 -3.45
CA ILE A 31 -8.83 0.92 -3.91
C ILE A 31 -9.77 -0.26 -3.61
N ARG A 32 -10.61 -0.13 -2.57
CA ARG A 32 -11.59 -1.15 -2.14
C ARG A 32 -12.91 -1.12 -2.90
N ILE A 33 -13.30 0.05 -3.41
CA ILE A 33 -14.65 0.30 -3.94
C ILE A 33 -14.66 0.32 -5.46
N THR A 34 -13.48 0.53 -6.04
CA THR A 34 -13.32 0.73 -7.47
C THR A 34 -13.47 -0.57 -8.26
N ASN A 35 -14.24 -0.53 -9.34
CA ASN A 35 -14.37 -1.63 -10.28
C ASN A 35 -13.04 -1.89 -11.01
N LYS A 36 -12.60 -3.14 -11.03
CA LYS A 36 -11.34 -3.57 -11.66
C LYS A 36 -11.60 -4.15 -13.05
N PRO A 37 -10.71 -3.92 -14.05
CA PRO A 37 -9.40 -3.26 -13.95
C PRO A 37 -9.42 -1.75 -14.24
N GLU A 38 -10.39 -1.24 -15.00
CA GLU A 38 -10.37 0.12 -15.54
C GLU A 38 -10.44 1.20 -14.46
N GLY A 39 -11.31 1.04 -13.47
CA GLY A 39 -11.43 1.99 -12.39
C GLY A 39 -10.13 2.10 -11.58
N TRP A 40 -9.43 0.98 -11.39
CA TRP A 40 -8.19 0.95 -10.61
C TRP A 40 -7.08 1.74 -11.30
N ALA A 41 -6.99 1.64 -12.64
CA ALA A 41 -6.08 2.46 -13.43
C ALA A 41 -6.39 3.96 -13.33
N ILE A 42 -7.67 4.34 -13.39
CA ILE A 42 -8.11 5.74 -13.24
C ILE A 42 -7.81 6.26 -11.83
N MET A 43 -8.06 5.45 -10.80
CA MET A 43 -7.75 5.80 -9.42
C MET A 43 -6.25 6.04 -9.23
N LEU A 44 -5.40 5.15 -9.74
CA LEU A 44 -3.95 5.31 -9.66
C LEU A 44 -3.47 6.55 -10.41
N PHE A 45 -4.01 6.80 -11.60
CA PHE A 45 -3.70 8.00 -12.36
C PHE A 45 -4.04 9.26 -11.57
N ASN A 46 -5.23 9.33 -10.97
CA ASN A 46 -5.63 10.44 -10.10
C ASN A 46 -4.74 10.57 -8.86
N ALA A 47 -4.37 9.44 -8.23
CA ALA A 47 -3.48 9.43 -7.08
C ALA A 47 -2.09 10.01 -7.41
N VAL A 48 -1.53 9.65 -8.56
CA VAL A 48 -0.26 10.19 -9.06
C VAL A 48 -0.38 11.69 -9.34
N LEU A 49 -1.47 12.15 -9.95
CA LEU A 49 -1.71 13.57 -10.16
C LEU A 49 -1.80 14.35 -8.84
N CYS A 50 -2.52 13.82 -7.85
CA CYS A 50 -2.59 14.41 -6.51
C CYS A 50 -1.21 14.46 -5.84
N PHE A 51 -0.39 13.42 -5.98
CA PHE A 51 0.97 13.38 -5.46
C PHE A 51 1.87 14.45 -6.11
N ILE A 52 1.83 14.57 -7.44
CA ILE A 52 2.60 15.60 -8.18
C ILE A 52 2.16 17.00 -7.76
N ALA A 53 0.84 17.25 -7.68
CA ALA A 53 0.32 18.54 -7.25
C ALA A 53 0.74 18.89 -5.81
N TYR A 54 0.71 17.92 -4.91
CA TYR A 54 1.15 18.09 -3.52
C TYR A 54 2.64 18.44 -3.43
N ILE A 55 3.51 17.73 -4.16
CA ILE A 55 4.94 18.05 -4.26
C ILE A 55 5.14 19.46 -4.81
N ALA A 56 4.47 19.80 -5.91
CA ALA A 56 4.61 21.11 -6.55
C ALA A 56 4.23 22.25 -5.57
N ILE A 57 3.10 22.11 -4.87
CA ILE A 57 2.67 23.11 -3.88
C ILE A 57 3.68 23.21 -2.73
N ASN A 58 4.15 22.08 -2.21
CA ASN A 58 5.14 22.05 -1.12
C ASN A 58 6.44 22.76 -1.52
N HIS A 59 6.99 22.45 -2.70
CA HIS A 59 8.26 23.01 -3.15
C HIS A 59 8.16 24.48 -3.59
N VAL A 60 7.01 24.92 -4.12
CA VAL A 60 6.81 26.31 -4.57
C VAL A 60 6.46 27.24 -3.39
N PHE A 61 5.53 26.83 -2.53
CA PHE A 61 4.99 27.68 -1.46
C PHE A 61 5.62 27.39 -0.10
N ILE A 62 5.65 26.12 0.32
CA ILE A 62 6.00 25.74 1.69
C ILE A 62 7.52 25.74 1.93
N ARG A 63 8.33 25.54 0.88
CA ARG A 63 9.80 25.66 0.92
C ARG A 63 10.29 27.00 1.45
N ARG A 64 9.49 28.06 1.34
CA ARG A 64 9.81 29.39 1.90
C ARG A 64 9.73 29.44 3.43
N ILE A 65 9.09 28.45 4.07
CA ILE A 65 8.76 28.42 5.50
C ILE A 65 9.44 27.23 6.20
N ILE A 66 9.49 26.07 5.54
CA ILE A 66 10.02 24.80 6.06
C ILE A 66 11.25 24.38 5.26
N SER A 67 12.18 23.67 5.89
CA SER A 67 13.42 23.23 5.25
C SER A 67 13.16 22.21 4.14
N ASN A 68 13.89 22.32 3.04
CA ASN A 68 13.76 21.43 1.89
C ASN A 68 13.99 19.95 2.27
N LYS A 69 14.96 19.69 3.16
CA LYS A 69 15.25 18.34 3.65
C LYS A 69 14.02 17.68 4.30
N PHE A 70 13.25 18.43 5.08
CA PHE A 70 12.06 17.91 5.73
C PHE A 70 10.96 17.58 4.72
N LEU A 71 10.75 18.45 3.72
CA LEU A 71 9.77 18.21 2.65
C LEU A 71 10.09 16.91 1.89
N ILE A 72 11.35 16.72 1.49
CA ILE A 72 11.79 15.51 0.78
C ILE A 72 11.53 14.24 1.59
N VAL A 73 11.76 14.27 2.92
CA VAL A 73 11.49 13.10 3.78
C VAL A 73 10.01 12.77 3.83
N ILE A 74 9.13 13.77 3.96
CA ILE A 74 7.69 13.55 3.96
C ILE A 74 7.21 13.04 2.61
N GLU A 75 7.74 13.56 1.51
CA GLU A 75 7.40 13.12 0.15
C GLU A 75 7.83 11.67 -0.10
N ALA A 76 9.02 11.29 0.35
CA ALA A 76 9.49 9.91 0.28
C ALA A 76 8.62 8.96 1.12
N LEU A 77 8.23 9.38 2.33
CA LEU A 77 7.30 8.63 3.17
C LEU A 77 5.95 8.45 2.49
N LEU A 78 5.38 9.52 1.92
CA LEU A 78 4.12 9.47 1.19
C LEU A 78 4.20 8.50 0.02
N PHE A 79 5.26 8.59 -0.77
CA PHE A 79 5.49 7.68 -1.90
C PHE A 79 5.58 6.22 -1.45
N SER A 80 6.34 5.95 -0.38
CA SER A 80 6.46 4.59 0.17
C SER A 80 5.13 4.05 0.70
N ALA A 81 4.31 4.89 1.34
CA ALA A 81 2.98 4.52 1.81
C ALA A 81 2.03 4.20 0.65
N MET A 82 2.04 5.02 -0.41
CA MET A 82 1.28 4.77 -1.64
C MET A 82 1.66 3.43 -2.27
N LEU A 83 2.96 3.17 -2.45
CA LEU A 83 3.45 1.89 -2.98
C LEU A 83 3.01 0.71 -2.11
N THR A 84 3.13 0.85 -0.79
CA THR A 84 2.76 -0.20 0.16
C THR A 84 1.27 -0.54 0.07
N LEU A 85 0.40 0.47 -0.06
CA LEU A 85 -1.04 0.26 -0.25
C LEU A 85 -1.35 -0.49 -1.54
N VAL A 86 -0.70 -0.10 -2.64
CA VAL A 86 -0.91 -0.73 -3.95
C VAL A 86 -0.43 -2.19 -3.94
N ILE A 87 0.76 -2.45 -3.40
CA ILE A 87 1.29 -3.81 -3.29
C ILE A 87 0.43 -4.67 -2.36
N SER A 88 -0.04 -4.11 -1.24
CA SER A 88 -0.91 -4.80 -0.30
C SER A 88 -2.23 -5.21 -0.97
N ASP A 89 -2.82 -4.35 -1.79
CA ASP A 89 -4.07 -4.62 -2.50
C ASP A 89 -3.88 -5.72 -3.55
N VAL A 90 -2.86 -5.60 -4.41
CA VAL A 90 -2.55 -6.63 -5.42
C VAL A 90 -2.30 -7.99 -4.78
N ARG A 91 -1.57 -8.02 -3.66
CA ARG A 91 -1.30 -9.25 -2.94
C ARG A 91 -2.57 -9.83 -2.30
N TYR A 92 -3.46 -8.99 -1.77
CA TYR A 92 -4.74 -9.42 -1.21
C TYR A 92 -5.64 -10.07 -2.26
N GLU A 93 -5.68 -9.52 -3.47
CA GLU A 93 -6.45 -10.12 -4.58
C GLU A 93 -5.87 -11.45 -5.03
N ALA A 94 -4.55 -11.54 -5.20
CA ALA A 94 -3.91 -12.80 -5.55
C ALA A 94 -4.18 -13.90 -4.50
N TYR A 95 -4.25 -13.54 -3.21
CA TYR A 95 -4.64 -14.47 -2.16
C TYR A 95 -6.11 -14.90 -2.27
N LEU A 96 -7.02 -13.97 -2.55
CA LEU A 96 -8.44 -14.29 -2.75
C LEU A 96 -8.63 -15.24 -3.93
N ASP A 97 -8.00 -14.97 -5.07
CA ASP A 97 -8.09 -15.81 -6.27
C ASP A 97 -7.57 -17.24 -6.00
N GLN A 98 -6.45 -17.36 -5.31
CA GLN A 98 -5.92 -18.66 -4.88
C GLN A 98 -6.89 -19.40 -3.94
N GLU A 99 -7.52 -18.70 -3.01
CA GLU A 99 -8.49 -19.29 -2.09
C GLU A 99 -9.78 -19.72 -2.81
N TYR A 100 -10.28 -18.93 -3.76
CA TYR A 100 -11.42 -19.30 -4.60
C TYR A 100 -11.12 -20.53 -5.46
N LEU A 101 -9.94 -20.58 -6.10
CA LEU A 101 -9.50 -21.76 -6.86
C LEU A 101 -9.40 -22.99 -5.95
N ARG A 102 -8.77 -22.87 -4.77
CA ARG A 102 -8.70 -23.97 -3.80
C ARG A 102 -10.08 -24.45 -3.33
N LYS A 103 -11.06 -23.56 -3.18
CA LYS A 103 -12.44 -23.90 -2.77
C LYS A 103 -13.27 -24.53 -3.90
N THR A 104 -12.97 -24.22 -5.17
CA THR A 104 -13.72 -24.70 -6.34
C THR A 104 -13.11 -25.95 -6.97
N THR A 105 -11.81 -26.16 -6.83
CA THR A 105 -11.07 -27.33 -7.33
C THR A 105 -11.50 -28.70 -6.71
N PRO A 106 -12.07 -28.83 -5.49
CA PRO A 106 -12.47 -30.13 -4.97
C PRO A 106 -13.67 -30.77 -5.69
N ARG A 107 -14.37 -30.04 -6.57
CA ARG A 107 -15.54 -30.57 -7.30
C ARG A 107 -15.24 -31.08 -8.71
N LEU A 108 -14.00 -30.96 -9.21
CA LEU A 108 -13.63 -31.34 -10.58
C LEU A 108 -12.65 -32.53 -10.69
N LEU A 109 -12.29 -33.18 -9.58
CA LEU A 109 -11.44 -34.37 -9.61
C LEU A 109 -12.25 -35.63 -9.22
N PRO A 110 -12.55 -36.55 -10.14
CA PRO A 110 -12.76 -37.92 -9.75
C PRO A 110 -11.42 -38.47 -9.27
N SER A 111 -11.36 -38.77 -7.97
CA SER A 111 -10.44 -39.70 -7.30
C SER A 111 -9.10 -39.99 -7.99
N HIS A 112 -8.05 -39.24 -7.66
CA HIS A 112 -6.69 -39.78 -7.49
C HIS A 112 -5.81 -38.79 -6.70
N PRO A 113 -5.05 -39.23 -5.68
CA PRO A 113 -4.23 -38.32 -4.88
C PRO A 113 -2.92 -38.05 -5.62
N VAL A 114 -2.77 -36.85 -6.19
CA VAL A 114 -1.45 -36.35 -6.58
C VAL A 114 -0.79 -35.78 -5.33
N MET A 115 0.06 -36.61 -4.76
CA MET A 115 1.00 -36.29 -3.69
C MET A 115 1.88 -35.11 -4.16
N SER A 116 1.64 -33.89 -3.65
CA SER A 116 2.49 -32.75 -3.97
C SER A 116 3.82 -32.88 -3.22
N PHE A 117 4.90 -32.75 -4.00
CA PHE A 117 6.30 -33.01 -3.70
C PHE A 117 6.92 -32.08 -2.62
N GLU A 118 6.13 -31.23 -1.96
CA GLU A 118 6.62 -30.21 -1.03
C GLU A 118 6.70 -30.69 0.44
N LYS A 119 6.12 -31.84 0.77
CA LYS A 119 6.20 -32.40 2.13
C LYS A 119 7.48 -33.19 2.44
N GLN A 120 8.40 -33.35 1.48
CA GLN A 120 9.66 -34.08 1.69
C GLN A 120 10.81 -33.25 2.29
N ILE A 121 10.68 -31.92 2.39
CA ILE A 121 11.79 -31.06 2.88
C ILE A 121 11.76 -30.86 4.41
N LEU A 122 10.71 -31.31 5.12
CA LEU A 122 10.57 -31.17 6.57
C LEU A 122 10.43 -32.50 7.30
N LEU A 123 11.31 -33.46 6.99
CA LEU A 123 11.48 -34.67 7.79
C LEU A 123 12.86 -34.62 8.48
N PRO A 124 12.96 -34.25 9.76
CA PRO A 124 14.06 -34.74 10.57
C PRO A 124 13.81 -36.23 10.84
N GLU A 125 14.49 -37.04 10.04
CA GLU A 125 15.23 -38.23 10.46
C GLU A 125 14.81 -38.89 11.80
N ASN A 126 14.08 -39.99 11.66
CA ASN A 126 14.15 -41.24 12.44
C ASN A 126 14.65 -41.18 13.90
N ARG A 127 13.82 -41.68 14.83
CA ARG A 127 14.09 -43.00 15.44
C ARG A 127 12.86 -43.66 16.10
N PRO A 128 12.84 -45.01 16.15
CA PRO A 128 11.64 -45.83 16.30
C PRO A 128 11.22 -46.08 17.76
N LEU A 129 9.93 -46.41 17.91
CA LEU A 129 9.38 -47.07 19.09
C LEU A 129 10.16 -48.36 19.39
N ASN A 130 10.56 -48.54 20.64
CA ASN A 130 11.02 -49.81 21.17
C ASN A 130 10.26 -50.13 22.46
N TYR A 131 9.48 -51.20 22.36
CA TYR A 131 8.70 -51.98 23.34
C TYR A 131 7.55 -51.30 24.08
#